data_AF-A0A432U0U9-F1
#
_entry.id   AF-A0A432U0U9-F1
#
_cell.length_a   1.000
_cell.length_b   1.000
_cell.length_c   1.000
_cell.angle_alpha   90.00
_cell.angle_beta   90.00
_cell.angle_gamma   90.00
#
_symmetry.space_group_name_H-M   'P 1'
#
loop_
_entity.id
_entity.type
_entity.pdbx_description
1 polymer ?
#
loop_
_entity_poly.entity_id
_entity_poly.type
_entity_poly.pdbx_seq_one_letter_code
_entity_poly.pdbx_strand_id
1 'polypeptide(L)' 'MPKPLLSVENLSIFTKSQKIVKDISFEIYQGEIFALVGESGSGKSLTALSVVDLLAKNLKKSGKITYKGT' A
#
# COMPACT_ATOMS: atom_id res chain seq x y z
N MET A 1 -2.07 2.19 23.51
CA MET A 1 -1.02 1.94 22.51
C MET A 1 -1.03 3.10 21.52
N PRO A 2 0.14 3.54 21.00
CA PRO A 2 0.18 4.59 19.99
C PRO A 2 -0.59 4.15 18.74
N LYS A 3 -1.31 5.08 18.10
CA LYS A 3 -2.04 4.81 16.86
C LYS A 3 -1.07 4.93 15.67
N PRO A 4 -1.09 4.01 14.68
CA PRO A 4 -0.23 4.14 13.50
C PRO A 4 -0.57 5.44 12.74
N LEU A 5 0.47 6.08 12.21
CA LEU A 5 0.33 7.27 11.36
C LEU A 5 -0.22 6.87 9.99
N LEU A 6 0.25 5.74 9.46
CA LEU A 6 -0.29 5.10 8.26
C LEU A 6 -0.59 3.63 8.58
N SER A 7 -1.78 3.17 8.23
CA SER A 7 -2.13 1.75 8.25
C SER A 7 -2.61 1.32 6.86
N VAL A 8 -2.07 0.20 6.40
CA VAL A 8 -2.45 -0.46 5.16
C VAL A 8 -2.92 -1.86 5.53
N GLU A 9 -4.16 -2.18 5.18
CA GLU A 9 -4.81 -3.44 5.53
C GLU A 9 -5.29 -4.15 4.27
N ASN A 10 -4.78 -5.37 4.04
CA ASN A 10 -5.16 -6.28 2.96
C ASN A 10 -5.11 -5.61 1.57
N LEU A 11 -4.11 -4.75 1.36
CA LEU A 11 -3.94 -4.03 0.11
C LEU A 11 -3.63 -5.02 -1.00
N SER A 12 -4.45 -4.94 -2.05
CA SER A 12 -4.24 -5.68 -3.28
C SER A 12 -4.40 -4.77 -4.47
N ILE A 13 -3.58 -4.98 -5.50
CA ILE A 13 -3.58 -4.20 -6.74
C ILE A 13 -3.71 -5.13 -7.93
N PHE A 14 -4.63 -4.81 -8.83
CA PHE A 14 -5.03 -5.65 -9.95
C PHE A 14 -4.87 -4.92 -11.28
N THR A 15 -4.39 -5.64 -12.29
CA THR A 15 -4.65 -5.30 -13.69
C THR A 15 -5.97 -5.95 -14.12
N LYS A 16 -6.27 -5.90 -15.43
CA LYS A 16 -7.38 -6.65 -16.01
C LYS A 16 -7.23 -8.17 -15.90
N SER A 17 -6.00 -8.68 -15.79
CA SER A 17 -5.69 -10.12 -15.93
C SER A 17 -4.98 -10.73 -14.72
N GLN A 18 -4.37 -9.91 -13.85
CA GLN A 18 -3.56 -10.44 -12.74
C GLN A 18 -3.57 -9.53 -11.51
N LYS A 19 -3.27 -10.16 -10.36
CA LYS A 19 -3.02 -9.50 -9.09
C LYS A 19 -1.51 -9.23 -8.95
N ILE A 20 -1.10 -7.95 -8.99
CA ILE A 20 0.30 -7.53 -8.91
C ILE A 20 0.76 -7.46 -7.44
N VAL A 21 -0.04 -6.80 -6.58
CA VAL A 21 0.18 -6.74 -5.13
C VAL A 21 -0.86 -7.62 -4.46
N LYS A 22 -0.43 -8.51 -3.57
CA LYS A 22 -1.26 -9.60 -3.01
C LYS A 22 -1.37 -9.48 -1.49
N ASP A 23 -2.50 -8.94 -1.03
CA ASP A 23 -2.95 -8.97 0.37
C ASP A 23 -1.88 -8.50 1.38
N ILE A 24 -1.22 -7.38 1.08
CA ILE A 24 -0.19 -6.85 1.98
C ILE A 24 -0.82 -5.99 3.07
N SER A 25 -0.30 -6.14 4.29
CA SER A 25 -0.69 -5.34 5.45
C SER A 25 0.55 -4.85 6.18
N PHE A 26 0.60 -3.57 6.50
CA PHE A 26 1.68 -2.98 7.30
C PHE A 26 1.22 -1.68 7.95
N GLU A 27 1.93 -1.30 9.01
CA GLU A 27 1.71 -0.08 9.76
C GLU A 27 3.01 0.73 9.80
N ILE A 28 2.89 2.07 9.80
CA ILE A 28 4.02 2.98 10.00
C ILE A 28 3.64 3.93 11.13
N TYR A 29 4.46 3.97 12.16
CA TYR A 29 4.28 4.81 13.34
C TYR A 29 4.97 6.17 13.16
N GLN A 30 4.55 7.16 13.94
CA GLN A 30 5.15 8.48 13.89
C GLN A 30 6.63 8.43 14.32
N GLY A 31 7.51 8.95 13.48
CA GLY A 31 8.97 8.92 13.71
C GLY A 31 9.66 7.64 13.25
N GLU A 32 8.91 6.65 12.75
CA GLU A 32 9.48 5.41 12.21
C GLU A 32 10.08 5.64 10.81
N ILE A 33 11.27 5.04 10.58
CA ILE A 33 11.84 4.90 9.25
C ILE A 33 11.44 3.54 8.70
N PHE A 34 10.51 3.54 7.75
CA PHE A 34 10.05 2.35 7.06
C PHE A 34 10.64 2.27 5.64
N ALA A 35 11.15 1.10 5.26
CA ALA A 35 11.70 0.85 3.93
C ALA A 35 10.94 -0.29 3.21
N LEU A 36 10.40 -0.01 2.03
CA LEU A 36 9.81 -1.01 1.15
C LEU A 36 10.84 -1.44 0.09
N VAL A 37 11.40 -2.64 0.25
CA VAL A 37 12.48 -3.17 -0.60
C VAL A 37 12.06 -4.43 -1.35
N GLY A 38 12.80 -4.79 -2.40
CA GLY A 38 12.53 -5.97 -3.24
C GLY A 38 12.93 -5.77 -4.70
N GLU A 39 12.87 -6.83 -5.50
CA GLU A 39 13.26 -6.84 -6.92
C GLU A 39 12.44 -5.92 -7.81
N SER A 40 12.97 -5.56 -8.99
CA SER A 40 12.20 -4.81 -9.99
C SER A 40 10.89 -5.55 -10.34
N GLY A 41 9.78 -4.81 -10.42
CA GLY A 41 8.47 -5.40 -10.71
C GLY A 41 7.72 -6.01 -9.52
N SER A 42 8.30 -6.07 -8.31
CA SER A 42 7.63 -6.65 -7.13
C SER A 42 6.43 -5.85 -6.58
N GLY A 43 6.06 -4.73 -7.20
CA GLY A 43 4.92 -3.91 -6.81
C GLY A 43 5.22 -2.75 -5.86
N LYS A 44 6.48 -2.50 -5.48
CA LYS A 44 6.87 -1.41 -4.56
C LYS A 44 6.28 -0.04 -4.93
N SER A 45 6.50 0.40 -6.17
CA SER A 45 6.00 1.69 -6.64
C SER A 45 4.47 1.74 -6.67
N LEU A 46 3.81 0.63 -6.99
CA LEU A 46 2.34 0.56 -6.98
C LEU A 46 1.79 0.65 -5.56
N THR A 47 2.43 -0.04 -4.59
CA THR A 47 2.10 0.09 -3.17
C THR A 47 2.26 1.54 -2.71
N ALA A 48 3.39 2.18 -3.00
CA ALA A 48 3.64 3.58 -2.62
C ALA A 48 2.62 4.54 -3.26
N LEU A 49 2.34 4.40 -4.55
CA LEU A 49 1.35 5.22 -5.26
C LEU A 49 -0.07 5.01 -4.75
N SER A 50 -0.42 3.79 -4.33
CA SER A 50 -1.76 3.49 -3.78
C SER A 50 -2.05 4.21 -2.46
N VAL A 51 -1.00 4.44 -1.66
CA VAL A 51 -1.05 5.15 -0.37
C VAL A 51 -1.35 6.64 -0.55
N VAL A 52 -0.78 7.25 -1.58
CA VAL A 52 -0.98 8.69 -1.89
C VAL A 52 -2.08 8.93 -2.93
N ASP A 53 -2.90 7.91 -3.19
CA ASP A 53 -4.01 7.93 -4.15
C ASP A 53 -3.65 8.36 -5.58
N LEU A 54 -2.44 8.00 -6.03
CA LEU A 54 -1.92 8.27 -7.38
C LEU A 54 -1.84 7.00 -8.24
N LEU A 55 -2.62 5.97 -7.91
CA LEU A 55 -2.64 4.74 -8.69
C LEU A 55 -3.23 4.99 -10.09
N ALA A 56 -2.61 4.42 -11.12
CA ALA A 56 -3.05 4.60 -12.50
C ALA A 56 -4.49 4.11 -12.70
N LYS A 57 -5.28 4.84 -13.51
CA LYS A 57 -6.73 4.61 -13.70
C LYS A 57 -7.09 3.22 -14.25
N ASN A 58 -6.17 2.56 -14.94
CA ASN A 58 -6.35 1.21 -15.49
C ASN A 58 -6.11 0.10 -14.46
N LEU A 59 -5.69 0.45 -13.24
CA LEU A 59 -5.48 -0.46 -12.13
C LEU A 59 -6.63 -0.35 -11.14
N LYS A 60 -6.96 -1.47 -10.50
CA LYS A 60 -7.91 -1.51 -9.39
C LYS A 60 -7.15 -1.77 -8.10
N LYS A 61 -7.63 -1.21 -6.98
CA LYS A 61 -7.15 -1.52 -5.64
C LYS A 61 -8.29 -2.04 -4.75
N SER A 62 -7.97 -2.92 -3.82
CA SER A 62 -8.84 -3.32 -2.71
C SER A 62 -8.06 -3.25 -1.39
N GLY A 63 -8.77 -3.41 -0.27
CA GLY A 63 -8.22 -3.22 1.07
C GLY A 63 -8.53 -1.82 1.60
N LYS A 64 -7.88 -1.47 2.71
CA LYS A 64 -8.08 -0.20 3.39
C LYS A 64 -6.74 0.48 3.62
N ILE A 65 -6.70 1.78 3.37
CA ILE A 65 -5.54 2.63 3.66
C ILE A 65 -6.07 3.77 4.52
N THR A 66 -5.42 4.01 5.65
CA THR A 66 -5.85 5.00 6.63
C THR A 66 -4.65 5.83 7.05
N TYR A 67 -4.77 7.15 6.96
CA TYR A 67 -3.74 8.11 7.37
C TYR A 67 -4.25 8.93 8.55
N LYS A 68 -3.46 8.99 9.64
CA LYS A 68 -3.87 9.59 10.92
C LYS A 68 -5.19 9.05 11.48
N GLY A 69 -5.63 7.88 11.02
CA GLY A 69 -6.87 7.26 11.47
C GLY A 69 -8.13 7.57 10.67
N THR A 70 -8.01 8.29 9.55
CA THR A 70 -9.08 8.50 8.55
C THR A 70 -8.72 7.82 7.25
#